data_AF-A0A392S1V3-F1
#
_entry.id   AF-A0A392S1V3-F1
#
_cell.length_a   1.000
_cell.length_b   1.000
_cell.length_c   1.000
_cell.angle_alpha   90.00
_cell.angle_beta   90.00
_cell.angle_gamma   90.00
#
_symmetry.space_group_name_H-M   'P 1'
#
loop_
_entity.id
_entity.type
_entity.pdbx_description
1 polymer ?
#
loop_
_entity_poly.entity_id
_entity_poly.type
_entity_poly.pdbx_seq_one_letter_code
_entity_poly.pdbx_strand_id
1 'polypeptide(L)' 'MSSVELRELKSQMEELLRKHFVRPSVSPWGAQVLLVKKKDDQLRGATIFSKIDLRSGYHQIRIKSSDVSKTA' A
#
# COMPACT_ATOMS: atom_id res chain seq x y z
N MET A 1 18.41 -2.31 -3.36
CA MET A 1 17.46 -1.22 -3.64
C MET A 1 18.27 -0.01 -4.08
N SER A 2 17.93 0.60 -5.20
CA SER A 2 18.53 1.84 -5.65
C SER A 2 18.17 3.00 -4.71
N SER A 3 18.93 4.09 -4.77
CA SER A 3 18.64 5.30 -3.98
C SER A 3 17.27 5.91 -4.30
N VAL A 4 16.78 5.71 -5.53
CA VAL A 4 15.44 6.15 -5.97
C VAL A 4 14.34 5.30 -5.34
N GLU A 5 14.49 3.98 -5.36
CA GLU A 5 13.52 3.06 -4.74
C GLU A 5 13.41 3.28 -3.23
N LEU A 6 14.51 3.56 -2.53
CA LEU A 6 14.50 3.84 -1.10
C LEU A 6 13.78 5.15 -0.77
N ARG A 7 13.94 6.18 -1.60
CA ARG A 7 13.21 7.46 -1.43
C ARG A 7 11.73 7.28 -1.64
N GLU A 8 11.34 6.54 -2.69
CA GLU A 8 9.94 6.26 -2.98
C GLU A 8 9.29 5.41 -1.88
N LEU A 9 9.97 4.35 -1.44
CA LEU A 9 9.49 3.51 -0.33
C LEU A 9 9.25 4.34 0.93
N LYS A 10 10.21 5.21 1.29
CA LYS A 10 10.08 6.07 2.46
C LYS A 10 8.89 7.02 2.35
N SER A 11 8.70 7.65 1.19
CA SER A 11 7.56 8.53 0.91
C SER A 11 6.22 7.79 1.08
N GLN A 12 6.11 6.59 0.49
CA GLN A 12 4.91 5.75 0.59
C GLN A 12 4.63 5.31 2.03
N MET A 13 5.66 4.92 2.80
CA MET A 13 5.49 4.55 4.20
C MET A 13 5.02 5.72 5.07
N GLU A 14 5.58 6.91 4.87
CA GLU A 14 5.12 8.11 5.59
C GLU A 14 3.66 8.44 5.31
N GLU A 15 3.20 8.27 4.06
CA GLU A 15 1.80 8.45 3.71
C GLU A 15 0.89 7.44 4.40
N LEU A 16 1.28 6.16 4.42
CA LEU A 16 0.52 5.10 5.11
C LEU A 16 0.45 5.34 6.62
N LEU A 17 1.52 5.86 7.22
CA LEU A 17 1.53 6.27 8.64
C LEU A 17 0.61 7.47 8.89
N ARG A 18 0.67 8.50 8.03
CA ARG A 18 -0.20 9.68 8.11
C ARG A 18 -1.68 9.32 7.99
N LYS A 19 -2.02 8.33 7.16
CA LYS A 19 -3.39 7.80 6.98
C LYS A 19 -3.85 6.85 8.09
N HIS A 20 -2.97 6.54 9.06
CA HIS A 20 -3.22 5.54 10.12
C HIS A 20 -3.52 4.12 9.60
N PHE A 21 -3.06 3.78 8.40
CA PHE A 21 -3.20 2.43 7.84
C PHE A 21 -2.15 1.46 8.40
N VAL A 22 -0.99 1.98 8.81
CA VAL A 22 0.11 1.21 9.42
C VAL A 22 0.63 1.91 10.67
N ARG A 23 1.40 1.19 11.49
CA ARG A 23 2.09 1.72 12.67
C ARG A 23 3.44 1.02 12.88
N PRO A 24 4.40 1.62 13.59
CA PRO A 24 5.61 0.93 13.98
C PRO A 24 5.30 -0.36 14.75
N SER A 25 6.04 -1.42 14.45
CA SER A 25 5.88 -2.75 15.05
C SER A 25 7.18 -3.19 15.70
N VAL A 26 7.07 -3.97 16.77
CA VAL A 26 8.18 -4.66 17.44
C VAL A 26 8.01 -6.19 17.35
N SER A 27 7.18 -6.65 16.42
CA SER A 27 6.92 -8.08 16.21
C SER A 27 8.20 -8.81 15.81
N PRO A 28 8.39 -10.07 16.24
CA PRO A 28 9.48 -10.90 15.75
C PRO A 28 9.26 -11.40 14.30
N TRP A 29 8.09 -11.10 13.72
CA TRP A 29 7.73 -11.45 12.35
C TRP A 29 8.12 -10.31 11.42
N GLY A 30 8.49 -10.64 10.18
CA GLY A 30 8.76 -9.65 9.14
C GLY A 30 8.40 -10.19 7.77
N ALA A 31 7.82 -9.34 6.92
CA ALA A 31 7.50 -9.64 5.54
C ALA A 31 8.35 -8.82 4.56
N GLN A 32 8.75 -9.43 3.45
CA GLN A 32 9.39 -8.70 2.36
C GLN A 32 8.39 -7.82 1.61
N VAL A 33 8.80 -6.59 1.27
CA VAL A 33 7.98 -5.63 0.50
C VAL A 33 8.62 -5.40 -0.87
N LEU A 34 7.80 -5.47 -1.92
CA LEU A 34 8.21 -5.21 -3.30
C LEU A 34 7.48 -3.98 -3.85
N LEU A 35 8.23 -3.08 -4.46
CA LEU A 35 7.69 -1.93 -5.18
C LEU A 35 7.23 -2.38 -6.57
N VAL A 36 5.99 -2.04 -6.92
CA VAL A 36 5.44 -2.30 -8.25
C VAL A 36 5.00 -0.97 -8.85
N LYS A 37 5.56 -0.63 -10.02
CA LYS A 37 5.17 0.57 -10.76
C LYS A 37 3.71 0.44 -11.20
N LYS A 38 2.87 1.41 -10.82
CA LYS A 38 1.48 1.48 -11.28
C LYS A 38 1.47 1.73 -12.79
N LYS A 39 0.63 0.99 -13.53
CA LYS A 39 0.39 1.26 -14.95
C LYS A 39 -0.59 2.43 -15.07
N ASP A 40 -0.36 3.27 -16.06
CA ASP A 40 -1.30 4.32 -16.41
C ASP A 40 -2.55 3.71 -17.06
N ASP A 41 -3.72 4.00 -16.50
CA ASP A 41 -5.01 3.41 -16.86
C ASP A 41 -5.62 4.07 -18.12
N GLN A 42 -4.81 4.58 -19.06
CA GLN A 42 -5.33 5.22 -20.27
C GLN A 42 -5.89 4.17 -21.25
N LEU A 43 -7.22 4.13 -21.38
CA LEU A 43 -7.92 3.37 -22.42
C LEU A 43 -7.92 4.17 -23.72
N ARG A 44 -7.16 3.72 -24.72
CA ARG A 44 -7.11 4.37 -26.04
C ARG A 44 -8.46 4.23 -26.74
N GLY A 45 -9.09 5.35 -27.11
CA GLY A 45 -10.30 5.39 -27.93
C GLY A 45 -11.64 5.40 -27.17
N ALA A 46 -11.63 5.41 -25.83
CA ALA A 46 -12.86 5.55 -25.04
C ALA A 46 -13.20 7.03 -24.77
N THR A 47 -14.42 7.47 -25.10
CA THR A 47 -14.90 8.83 -24.84
C THR A 47 -15.39 9.01 -23.40
N ILE A 48 -16.02 7.99 -22.82
CA ILE A 48 -16.49 7.97 -21.41
C ILE A 48 -16.38 6.54 -20.88
N PHE A 49 -15.78 6.37 -19.71
CA PHE A 49 -15.84 5.12 -18.95
C PHE A 49 -15.76 5.42 -17.45
N SER A 50 -16.23 4.49 -16.62
CA SER A 50 -16.13 4.57 -15.16
C SER A 50 -15.49 3.30 -14.62
N LYS A 51 -14.52 3.46 -13.70
CA LYS A 51 -13.81 2.38 -13.04
C LYS A 51 -13.99 2.50 -11.53
N ILE A 52 -14.41 1.41 -10.89
CA ILE A 52 -14.52 1.33 -9.44
C ILE A 52 -13.29 0.59 -8.91
N ASP A 53 -12.48 1.24 -8.06
CA ASP A 53 -11.34 0.60 -7.42
C ASP A 53 -11.72 0.00 -6.06
N LEU A 54 -11.90 -1.32 -6.03
CA LEU A 54 -12.21 -2.05 -4.81
C LEU A 54 -10.96 -2.35 -3.96
N ARG A 55 -9.76 -2.25 -4.52
CA ARG A 55 -8.52 -2.59 -3.79
C ARG A 55 -8.30 -1.66 -2.61
N SER A 56 -8.61 -0.38 -2.76
CA SER A 56 -8.58 0.59 -1.66
C SER A 56 -9.48 0.19 -0.49
N GLY A 57 -10.55 -0.59 -0.73
CA GLY A 57 -11.49 -1.07 0.27
C GLY A 57 -10.84 -1.93 1.36
N TYR A 58 -9.73 -2.63 1.08
CA TYR A 58 -9.04 -3.43 2.08
C TYR A 58 -8.57 -2.61 3.29
N HIS A 59 -8.21 -1.33 3.08
CA HIS A 59 -7.78 -0.45 4.16
C HIS A 59 -8.93 0.00 5.08
N GLN A 60 -10.17 -0.21 4.68
CA GLN A 60 -11.36 0.14 5.49
C GLN A 60 -11.73 -0.98 6.47
N ILE A 61 -11.27 -2.20 6.22
CA ILE A 61 -11.56 -3.37 7.06
C ILE A 61 -10.44 -3.52 8.09
N ARG A 62 -10.81 -3.53 9.38
CA ARG A 62 -9.83 -3.66 10.46
C ARG A 62 -9.36 -5.11 10.59
N ILE A 63 -8.05 -5.30 10.72
CA ILE A 63 -7.45 -6.58 11.11
C ILE A 63 -7.83 -6.88 12.56
N LYS A 64 -8.13 -8.15 12.85
CA LYS A 64 -8.38 -8.62 14.22
C LYS A 64 -7.15 -8.37 15.09
N SER A 65 -7.33 -7.84 16.29
CA SER A 65 -6.23 -7.42 17.18
C SER A 65 -5.19 -8.52 17.44
N SER A 66 -5.62 -9.79 17.54
CA SER A 66 -4.75 -10.96 17.73
C SER A 66 -3.81 -11.25 16.56
N ASP A 67 -4.13 -10.76 15.36
CA ASP A 67 -3.41 -11.08 14.13
C ASP A 67 -2.57 -9.92 13.60
N VAL A 68 -2.66 -8.73 14.20
CA VAL A 68 -1.92 -7.53 13.78
C VAL A 68 -0.40 -7.74 13.83
N SER A 69 0.13 -8.49 14.81
CA SER A 69 1.57 -8.74 14.90
C SER A 69 2.11 -9.60 13.75
N LYS A 70 1.25 -10.35 13.05
CA LYS A 70 1.63 -11.21 11.94
C LYS A 70 1.84 -10.44 10.64
N THR A 71 1.42 -9.17 10.57
CA THR A 71 1.52 -8.32 9.37
C THR A 71 2.69 -7.33 9.46
N ALA A 72 3.72 -7.68 10.23
CA ALA A 72 4.89 -6.83 10.47
C ALA A 72 5.91 -6.89 9.31
#